data_AF-A0A7S2L2P1-F1
#
_entry.id   AF-A0A7S2L2P1-F1
#
_cell.length_a   1.000
_cell.length_b   1.000
_cell.length_c   1.000
_cell.angle_alpha   90.00
_cell.angle_beta   90.00
_cell.angle_gamma   90.00
#
_symmetry.space_group_name_H-M   'P 1'
#
loop_
_entity.id
_entity.type
_entity.pdbx_description
1 polymer ?
#
loop_
_entity_poly.entity_id
_entity_poly.type
_entity_poly.pdbx_seq_one_letter_code
_entity_poly.pdbx_strand_id
1 'polypeptide(L)'
;DIRKGLLARGWAESAAGAPGVGLTWTLKASDIDFGSLASPRLANHYQKISHLCTKVGLNNHMHEARAAFSSDVDRFYPRTFHLSGGGELEAFQCEFKLHKAVGVLKAWLAHEQDRPPEQPTFSDEVVRIALDVVQRYLADIDVLLEAEENDGEVEGFFVSDREWAVLSEVDVADPTKEVLALTAQRQEDAAHEHAKEQTKLAFEKQLVELQRLSTRRHEQLARKEQDKVRKE
;
A
#
# COMPACT_ATOMS: atom_id res chain seq x y z
N ASP A 1 -9.37 42.10 -24.33
CA ASP A 1 -10.22 41.58 -25.42
C ASP A 1 -9.31 41.20 -26.60
N ILE A 2 -9.40 39.93 -27.03
CA ILE A 2 -8.56 39.34 -28.07
C ILE A 2 -8.79 40.06 -29.40
N ARG A 3 -10.04 40.42 -29.71
CA ARG A 3 -10.40 41.13 -30.95
C ARG A 3 -9.68 42.47 -31.05
N LYS A 4 -9.75 43.29 -29.98
CA LYS A 4 -9.04 44.58 -29.91
C LYS A 4 -7.53 44.42 -30.08
N GLY A 5 -6.95 43.38 -29.47
CA GLY A 5 -5.53 43.08 -29.57
C GLY A 5 -5.08 42.69 -30.99
N LEU A 6 -5.92 41.98 -31.75
CA LEU A 6 -5.64 41.61 -33.13
C LEU A 6 -5.77 42.82 -34.07
N LEU A 7 -6.84 43.60 -33.94
CA LEU A 7 -7.05 44.83 -34.73
C LEU A 7 -5.90 45.84 -34.52
N ALA A 8 -5.44 46.04 -33.29
CA ALA A 8 -4.32 46.93 -32.98
C ALA A 8 -2.98 46.47 -33.59
N ARG A 9 -2.85 45.18 -33.92
CA ARG A 9 -1.67 44.60 -34.59
C ARG A 9 -1.80 44.58 -36.12
N GLY A 10 -2.85 45.18 -36.67
CA GLY A 10 -3.07 45.26 -38.12
C GLY A 10 -3.77 44.04 -38.73
N TRP A 11 -4.34 43.15 -37.92
CA TRP A 11 -5.18 42.07 -38.44
C TRP A 11 -6.54 42.59 -38.89
N ALA A 12 -7.06 42.06 -39.99
CA ALA A 12 -8.41 42.32 -40.47
C ALA A 12 -9.35 41.15 -40.10
N GLU A 13 -10.60 41.47 -39.79
CA GLU A 13 -11.63 40.48 -39.50
C GLU A 13 -12.22 39.94 -40.81
N SER A 14 -12.36 38.62 -40.90
CA SER A 14 -12.96 37.93 -42.04
C SER A 14 -14.26 37.26 -41.63
N ALA A 15 -15.15 37.02 -42.61
CA ALA A 15 -16.30 36.15 -42.39
C ALA A 15 -15.85 34.73 -41.96
N ALA A 16 -16.67 34.06 -41.15
CA ALA A 16 -16.41 32.69 -40.74
C ALA A 16 -16.29 31.77 -41.98
N GLY A 17 -15.24 30.95 -42.03
CA GLY A 17 -15.01 30.02 -43.14
C GLY A 17 -14.49 30.65 -44.43
N ALA A 18 -14.13 31.94 -44.44
CA ALA A 18 -13.55 32.57 -45.62
C ALA A 18 -12.24 31.86 -46.05
N PRO A 19 -12.05 31.60 -47.36
CA PRO A 19 -10.77 31.08 -47.85
C PRO A 19 -9.67 32.14 -47.67
N GLY A 20 -8.43 31.70 -47.41
CA GLY A 20 -7.27 32.59 -47.30
C GLY A 20 -7.10 33.31 -45.96
N VAL A 21 -7.83 32.91 -44.92
CA VAL A 21 -7.62 33.44 -43.56
C VAL A 21 -6.30 32.95 -42.98
N GLY A 22 -5.41 33.89 -42.63
CA GLY A 22 -4.08 33.60 -42.11
C GLY A 22 -4.04 33.17 -40.64
N LEU A 23 -5.05 33.54 -39.83
CA LEU A 23 -5.16 33.15 -38.42
C LEU A 23 -6.60 32.79 -38.06
N THR A 24 -6.80 31.59 -37.55
CA THR A 24 -8.08 31.13 -36.99
C THR A 24 -7.99 31.15 -35.47
N TRP A 25 -8.84 31.94 -34.82
CA TRP A 25 -8.92 32.02 -33.37
C TRP A 25 -10.27 31.51 -32.87
N THR A 26 -10.29 30.37 -32.17
CA THR A 26 -11.52 29.75 -31.64
C THR A 26 -11.45 29.57 -30.14
N LEU A 27 -12.61 29.39 -29.50
CA LEU A 27 -12.71 29.05 -28.09
C LEU A 27 -12.43 27.57 -27.86
N LYS A 28 -12.93 26.69 -28.73
CA LYS A 28 -12.72 25.23 -28.63
C LYS A 28 -11.82 24.75 -29.77
N ALA A 29 -10.94 23.79 -29.44
CA ALA A 29 -10.12 23.11 -30.44
C ALA A 29 -10.97 22.33 -31.47
N SER A 30 -12.16 21.85 -31.08
CA SER A 30 -13.11 21.17 -31.97
C SER A 30 -13.63 22.05 -33.11
N ASP A 31 -13.54 23.37 -32.97
CA ASP A 31 -14.02 24.32 -33.96
C ASP A 31 -12.97 24.58 -35.06
N ILE A 32 -11.78 23.97 -34.94
CA ILE A 32 -10.71 24.02 -35.93
C ILE A 32 -10.68 22.71 -36.70
N ASP A 33 -10.87 22.79 -38.01
CA ASP A 33 -10.56 21.70 -38.91
C ASP A 33 -9.05 21.66 -39.18
N PHE A 34 -8.34 20.90 -38.35
CA PHE A 34 -6.89 20.69 -38.50
C PHE A 34 -6.52 19.99 -39.82
N GLY A 35 -7.46 19.28 -40.47
CA GLY A 35 -7.21 18.60 -41.75
C GLY A 35 -7.09 19.56 -42.93
N SER A 36 -7.82 20.68 -42.91
CA SER A 36 -7.74 21.73 -43.93
C SER A 36 -6.79 22.88 -43.58
N LEU A 37 -6.10 22.81 -42.45
CA LEU A 37 -5.13 23.80 -42.02
C LEU A 37 -3.81 23.63 -42.80
N ALA A 38 -3.74 24.22 -43.98
CA ALA A 38 -2.52 24.27 -44.79
C ALA A 38 -1.60 25.43 -44.37
N SER A 39 -0.28 25.23 -44.44
CA SER A 39 0.72 26.31 -44.28
C SER A 39 0.46 27.42 -45.31
N PRO A 40 0.53 28.72 -44.94
CA PRO A 40 1.04 29.30 -43.69
C PRO A 40 -0.05 29.64 -42.65
N ARG A 41 -1.23 29.01 -42.72
CA ARG A 41 -2.36 29.34 -41.84
C ARG A 41 -2.05 28.94 -40.40
N LEU A 42 -2.39 29.83 -39.47
CA LEU A 42 -2.16 29.64 -38.03
C LEU A 42 -3.48 29.39 -37.30
N ALA A 43 -3.40 28.62 -36.22
CA ALA A 43 -4.51 28.42 -35.30
C ALA A 43 -4.02 28.53 -33.85
N ASN A 44 -4.90 28.95 -32.93
CA ASN A 44 -4.56 29.13 -31.51
C ASN A 44 -4.64 27.86 -30.66
N HIS A 45 -4.91 26.70 -31.28
CA HIS A 45 -4.96 25.41 -30.60
C HIS A 45 -4.00 24.43 -31.28
N TYR A 46 -3.46 23.49 -30.52
CA TYR A 46 -2.67 22.37 -31.03
C TYR A 46 -3.54 21.13 -31.22
N GLN A 47 -3.26 20.37 -32.27
CA GLN A 47 -3.88 19.05 -32.46
C GLN A 47 -3.41 18.11 -31.34
N LYS A 48 -4.32 17.27 -30.82
CA LYS A 48 -4.05 16.26 -29.79
C LYS A 48 -3.56 16.82 -28.44
N ILE A 49 -3.84 18.07 -28.11
CA ILE A 49 -3.48 18.66 -26.80
C ILE A 49 -4.15 17.95 -25.61
N SER A 50 -5.19 17.13 -25.86
CA SER A 50 -5.88 16.34 -24.83
C SER A 50 -4.95 15.40 -24.04
N HIS A 51 -3.82 14.98 -24.61
CA HIS A 51 -2.80 14.22 -23.87
C HIS A 51 -2.14 15.02 -22.74
N LEU A 52 -2.17 16.35 -22.78
CA LEU A 52 -1.62 17.22 -21.74
C LEU A 52 -2.72 17.93 -20.94
N CYS A 53 -3.85 18.24 -21.58
CA CYS A 53 -4.92 19.04 -20.99
C CYS A 53 -6.04 18.20 -20.34
N THR A 54 -5.95 16.87 -20.36
CA THR A 54 -6.86 16.01 -19.59
C THR A 54 -6.11 15.33 -18.46
N LYS A 55 -6.80 15.07 -17.34
CA LYS A 55 -6.20 14.37 -16.20
C LYS A 55 -5.67 12.99 -16.59
N VAL A 56 -6.47 12.23 -17.33
CA VAL A 56 -6.11 10.88 -17.80
C VAL A 56 -4.95 10.93 -18.79
N GLY A 57 -4.99 11.84 -19.76
CA GLY A 57 -3.90 12.00 -20.73
C GLY A 57 -2.58 12.35 -20.03
N LEU A 58 -2.62 13.33 -19.12
CA LEU A 58 -1.44 13.78 -18.39
C LEU A 58 -0.88 12.67 -17.50
N ASN A 59 -1.75 11.93 -16.80
CA ASN A 59 -1.35 10.78 -15.98
C ASN A 59 -0.61 9.72 -16.81
N ASN A 60 -1.15 9.35 -17.98
CA ASN A 60 -0.51 8.37 -18.85
C ASN A 60 0.86 8.86 -19.33
N HIS A 61 0.97 10.15 -19.67
CA HIS A 61 2.24 10.73 -20.09
C HIS A 61 3.29 10.75 -18.96
N MET A 62 2.84 11.00 -17.71
CA MET A 62 3.72 10.97 -16.53
C MET A 62 4.16 9.55 -16.18
N HIS A 63 3.30 8.54 -16.36
CA HIS A 63 3.69 7.13 -16.22
C HIS A 63 4.72 6.70 -17.26
N GLU A 64 4.54 7.06 -18.53
CA GLU A 64 5.54 6.83 -19.56
C GLU A 64 6.86 7.53 -19.24
N ALA A 65 6.78 8.78 -18.73
CA ALA A 65 7.95 9.55 -18.34
C ALA A 65 8.75 8.92 -17.19
N ARG A 66 8.09 8.27 -16.21
CA ARG A 66 8.78 7.54 -15.12
C ARG A 66 9.68 6.44 -15.64
N ALA A 67 9.28 5.76 -16.71
CA ALA A 67 10.07 4.69 -17.32
C ALA A 67 11.14 5.24 -18.29
N ALA A 68 10.83 6.33 -18.99
CA ALA A 68 11.67 6.85 -20.06
C ALA A 68 12.77 7.82 -19.58
N PHE A 69 12.58 8.51 -18.47
CA PHE A 69 13.50 9.55 -17.98
C PHE A 69 14.05 9.20 -16.60
N SER A 70 15.30 9.57 -16.34
CA SER A 70 15.93 9.43 -15.01
C SER A 70 15.43 10.46 -13.99
N SER A 71 14.52 11.34 -14.39
CA SER A 71 13.95 12.36 -13.50
C SER A 71 12.86 11.74 -12.64
N ASP A 72 12.94 11.98 -11.34
CA ASP A 72 11.90 11.61 -10.39
C ASP A 72 10.62 12.43 -10.63
N VAL A 73 9.66 11.82 -11.33
CA VAL A 73 8.35 12.41 -11.65
C VAL A 73 7.55 12.70 -10.38
N ASP A 74 7.70 11.89 -9.34
CA ASP A 74 6.90 11.99 -8.11
C ASP A 74 7.25 13.25 -7.30
N ARG A 75 8.38 13.90 -7.59
CA ARG A 75 8.78 15.18 -7.01
C ARG A 75 7.90 16.35 -7.43
N PHE A 76 7.32 16.31 -8.63
CA PHE A 76 6.55 17.45 -9.18
C PHE A 76 5.15 17.06 -9.67
N TYR A 77 4.87 15.76 -9.82
CA TYR A 77 3.57 15.25 -10.21
C TYR A 77 3.08 14.23 -9.18
N PRO A 78 1.90 14.44 -8.56
CA PRO A 78 1.39 13.49 -7.59
C PRO A 78 1.15 12.13 -8.24
N ARG A 79 1.54 11.08 -7.52
CA ARG A 79 1.26 9.71 -7.97
C ARG A 79 -0.25 9.52 -8.10
N THR A 80 -0.65 8.92 -9.21
CA THR A 80 -2.04 8.80 -9.62
C THR A 80 -2.26 7.46 -10.32
N PHE A 81 -3.47 6.93 -10.15
CA PHE A 81 -3.81 5.56 -10.54
C PHE A 81 -5.03 5.54 -11.45
N HIS A 82 -5.02 4.65 -12.43
CA HIS A 82 -6.18 4.42 -13.29
C HIS A 82 -7.04 3.27 -12.77
N LEU A 83 -7.99 3.58 -11.87
CA LEU A 83 -8.80 2.59 -11.13
C LEU A 83 -9.74 1.71 -11.98
N SER A 84 -9.75 1.87 -13.31
CA SER A 84 -10.53 0.98 -14.19
C SER A 84 -9.80 -0.35 -14.49
N GLY A 85 -8.47 -0.39 -14.31
CA GLY A 85 -7.66 -1.60 -14.48
C GLY A 85 -7.39 -2.29 -13.15
N GLY A 86 -7.41 -3.63 -13.14
CA GLY A 86 -7.18 -4.43 -11.92
C GLY A 86 -5.84 -4.14 -11.25
N GLY A 87 -4.73 -4.15 -12.01
CA GLY A 87 -3.39 -3.93 -11.44
C GLY A 87 -3.19 -2.52 -10.86
N GLU A 88 -3.75 -1.49 -11.50
CA GLU A 88 -3.69 -0.11 -11.01
C GLU A 88 -4.54 0.10 -9.75
N LEU A 89 -5.67 -0.60 -9.65
CA LEU A 89 -6.51 -0.60 -8.45
C LEU A 89 -5.79 -1.26 -7.27
N GLU A 90 -5.14 -2.41 -7.50
CA GLU A 90 -4.34 -3.09 -6.49
C GLU A 90 -3.17 -2.22 -6.01
N ALA A 91 -2.44 -1.60 -6.95
CA ALA A 91 -1.36 -0.67 -6.62
C ALA A 91 -1.85 0.53 -5.78
N PHE A 92 -2.99 1.10 -6.15
CA PHE A 92 -3.64 2.16 -5.36
C PHE A 92 -4.00 1.68 -3.95
N GLN A 93 -4.59 0.49 -3.80
CA GLN A 93 -4.95 -0.06 -2.50
C GLN A 93 -3.72 -0.22 -1.61
N CYS A 94 -2.62 -0.73 -2.16
CA CYS A 94 -1.37 -0.90 -1.43
C CYS A 94 -0.83 0.44 -0.92
N GLU A 95 -0.76 1.45 -1.80
CA GLU A 95 -0.33 2.78 -1.40
C GLU A 95 -1.28 3.48 -0.44
N PHE A 96 -2.59 3.26 -0.59
CA PHE A 96 -3.56 3.84 0.32
C PHE A 96 -3.36 3.29 1.74
N LYS A 97 -3.18 1.98 1.88
CA LYS A 97 -2.89 1.33 3.17
C LYS A 97 -1.55 1.81 3.75
N LEU A 98 -0.51 1.93 2.93
CA LEU A 98 0.78 2.47 3.35
C LEU A 98 0.67 3.93 3.81
N HIS A 99 0.01 4.79 3.05
CA HIS A 99 -0.16 6.20 3.40
C HIS A 99 -0.92 6.38 4.71
N LYS A 100 -1.85 5.47 5.04
CA LYS A 100 -2.50 5.45 6.36
C LYS A 100 -1.48 5.19 7.47
N ALA A 101 -0.61 4.18 7.33
CA ALA A 101 0.46 3.91 8.29
C ALA A 101 1.41 5.12 8.45
N VAL A 102 1.88 5.70 7.35
CA VAL A 102 2.69 6.92 7.35
C VAL A 102 1.97 8.09 8.04
N GLY A 103 0.66 8.23 7.78
CA GLY A 103 -0.17 9.26 8.41
C GLY A 103 -0.25 9.11 9.94
N VAL A 104 -0.41 7.87 10.43
CA VAL A 104 -0.38 7.56 11.87
C VAL A 104 0.98 7.94 12.47
N LEU A 105 2.09 7.55 11.85
CA LEU A 105 3.43 7.88 12.35
C LEU A 105 3.69 9.39 12.36
N LYS A 106 3.27 10.12 11.31
CA LYS A 106 3.40 11.58 11.26
C LYS A 106 2.59 12.26 12.35
N ALA A 107 1.35 11.82 12.58
CA ALA A 107 0.51 12.37 13.63
C ALA A 107 1.07 12.05 15.02
N TRP A 108 1.55 10.83 15.24
CA TRP A 108 2.24 10.44 16.47
C TRP A 108 3.48 11.31 16.73
N LEU A 109 4.32 11.52 15.73
CA LEU A 109 5.51 12.37 15.85
C LEU A 109 5.14 13.83 16.17
N ALA A 110 4.09 14.36 15.54
CA ALA A 110 3.60 15.70 15.84
C ALA A 110 3.09 15.80 17.28
N HIS A 111 2.37 14.80 17.77
CA HIS A 111 1.93 14.75 19.17
C HIS A 111 3.11 14.70 20.13
N GLU A 112 4.16 13.92 19.84
CA GLU A 112 5.34 13.80 20.70
C GLU A 112 6.18 15.09 20.75
N GLN A 113 6.29 15.82 19.64
CA GLN A 113 7.09 17.06 19.58
C GLN A 113 6.43 18.23 20.34
N ASP A 114 5.11 18.35 20.26
CA ASP A 114 4.34 19.45 20.85
C ASP A 114 3.59 19.05 22.14
N ARG A 115 3.90 17.89 22.73
CA ARG A 115 3.10 17.26 23.81
C ARG A 115 3.12 18.01 25.14
N PRO A 116 1.96 18.44 25.67
CA PRO A 116 1.78 18.57 27.11
C PRO A 116 1.72 17.15 27.73
N PRO A 117 2.36 16.88 28.89
CA PRO A 117 2.47 15.53 29.48
C PRO A 117 1.15 14.76 29.65
N GLU A 118 0.03 15.48 29.72
CA GLU A 118 -1.30 14.95 29.99
C GLU A 118 -2.11 14.61 28.73
N GLN A 119 -1.64 14.97 27.53
CA GLN A 119 -2.37 14.64 26.30
C GLN A 119 -2.07 13.21 25.87
N PRO A 120 -3.06 12.30 25.82
CA PRO A 120 -2.87 10.95 25.32
C PRO A 120 -2.53 10.95 23.82
N THR A 121 -1.73 9.97 23.38
CA THR A 121 -1.38 9.73 21.98
C THR A 121 -1.78 8.29 21.61
N PHE A 122 -1.48 7.89 20.37
CA PHE A 122 -1.72 6.53 19.88
C PHE A 122 -1.05 5.49 20.79
N SER A 123 -1.65 4.31 20.91
CA SER A 123 -1.04 3.22 21.67
C SER A 123 0.27 2.75 21.02
N ASP A 124 1.23 2.34 21.85
CA ASP A 124 2.54 1.87 21.38
C ASP A 124 2.43 0.74 20.36
N GLU A 125 1.44 -0.14 20.50
CA GLU A 125 1.19 -1.23 19.54
C GLU A 125 0.71 -0.72 18.18
N VAL A 126 -0.16 0.30 18.12
CA VAL A 126 -0.58 0.92 16.85
C VAL A 126 0.61 1.57 16.17
N VAL A 127 1.44 2.28 16.93
CA VAL A 127 2.66 2.91 16.40
C VAL A 127 3.64 1.85 15.89
N ARG A 128 3.81 0.74 16.62
CA ARG A 128 4.67 -0.37 16.21
C ARG A 128 4.18 -1.02 14.91
N ILE A 129 2.88 -1.32 14.79
CA ILE A 129 2.30 -1.86 13.54
C ILE A 129 2.54 -0.89 12.37
N ALA A 130 2.28 0.41 12.56
CA ALA A 130 2.50 1.40 11.52
C ALA A 130 4.00 1.50 11.13
N LEU A 131 4.90 1.40 12.12
CA LEU A 131 6.34 1.41 11.91
C LEU A 131 6.82 0.18 11.14
N ASP A 132 6.37 -1.02 11.53
CA ASP A 132 6.72 -2.29 10.90
C ASP A 132 6.28 -2.29 9.42
N VAL A 133 5.07 -1.78 9.12
CA VAL A 133 4.57 -1.58 7.75
C VAL A 133 5.49 -0.66 6.94
N VAL A 134 5.85 0.51 7.48
CA VAL A 134 6.68 1.49 6.77
C VAL A 134 8.11 1.00 6.60
N GLN A 135 8.66 0.30 7.60
CA GLN A 135 9.98 -0.29 7.52
C GLN A 135 10.04 -1.39 6.45
N ARG A 136 9.03 -2.27 6.38
CA ARG A 136 8.94 -3.27 5.29
C ARG A 136 8.86 -2.62 3.91
N TYR A 137 8.15 -1.50 3.78
CA TYR A 137 8.08 -0.77 2.52
C TYR A 137 9.41 -0.11 2.11
N LEU A 138 10.20 0.34 3.09
CA LEU A 138 11.50 0.98 2.86
C LEU A 138 12.65 -0.03 2.74
N ALA A 139 12.44 -1.29 3.13
CA ALA A 139 13.45 -2.32 3.04
C ALA A 139 13.82 -2.58 1.58
N ASP A 140 15.12 -2.78 1.33
CA ASP A 140 15.60 -3.18 0.01
C ASP A 140 14.96 -4.53 -0.38
N ILE A 141 14.61 -4.67 -1.66
CA ILE A 141 14.06 -5.91 -2.20
C ILE A 141 15.01 -7.06 -1.91
N ASP A 142 16.32 -6.84 -2.01
CA ASP A 142 17.32 -7.86 -1.76
C ASP A 142 17.34 -8.30 -0.27
N VAL A 143 17.16 -7.37 0.67
CA VAL A 143 17.08 -7.66 2.11
C VAL A 143 15.82 -8.47 2.46
N LEU A 144 14.72 -8.21 1.77
CA LEU A 144 13.47 -8.95 1.95
C LEU A 144 13.54 -10.36 1.37
N LEU A 145 14.26 -10.54 0.25
CA LEU A 145 14.50 -11.85 -0.34
C LEU A 145 15.51 -12.68 0.47
N GLU A 146 16.49 -12.04 1.10
CA GLU A 146 17.48 -12.71 1.96
C GLU A 146 16.94 -13.08 3.35
N ALA A 147 15.78 -12.55 3.76
CA ALA A 147 15.14 -12.91 5.02
C ALA A 147 14.53 -14.34 5.04
N GLU A 148 14.76 -15.13 3.97
CA GLU A 148 14.45 -16.56 3.86
C GLU A 148 15.23 -17.42 4.88
N GLU A 149 14.84 -17.34 6.15
CA GLU A 149 15.16 -18.39 7.12
C GLU A 149 13.95 -18.91 7.91
N ASN A 150 12.70 -18.52 7.61
CA ASN A 150 11.53 -19.21 8.18
C ASN A 150 10.30 -19.22 7.25
N ASP A 151 9.85 -20.44 6.96
CA ASP A 151 8.48 -20.89 6.72
C ASP A 151 7.57 -20.05 5.80
N GLY A 152 7.53 -20.35 4.50
CA GLY A 152 6.32 -20.47 3.65
C GLY A 152 5.29 -19.33 3.54
N GLU A 153 5.39 -18.27 4.33
CA GLU A 153 4.51 -17.13 4.44
C GLU A 153 5.40 -15.89 4.35
N VAL A 154 5.84 -15.57 3.13
CA VAL A 154 6.38 -14.24 2.89
C VAL A 154 5.23 -13.27 3.12
N GLU A 155 5.18 -12.66 4.31
CA GLU A 155 4.40 -11.45 4.54
C GLU A 155 4.96 -10.41 3.57
N GLY A 156 4.36 -10.30 2.38
CA GLY A 156 4.92 -9.52 1.28
C GLY A 156 5.06 -8.03 1.62
N PHE A 157 5.45 -7.24 0.62
CA PHE A 157 5.48 -5.76 0.67
C PHE A 157 4.15 -5.08 1.07
N PHE A 158 3.13 -5.87 1.36
CA PHE A 158 1.76 -5.45 1.57
C PHE A 158 1.43 -5.37 3.05
N VAL A 159 0.59 -4.40 3.39
CA VAL A 159 -0.07 -4.38 4.70
C VAL A 159 -0.99 -5.59 4.79
N SER A 160 -0.72 -6.49 5.74
CA SER A 160 -1.52 -7.68 5.97
C SER A 160 -2.95 -7.28 6.36
N ASP A 161 -3.92 -8.19 6.17
CA ASP A 161 -5.30 -7.91 6.56
C ASP A 161 -5.45 -7.70 8.07
N ARG A 162 -4.60 -8.39 8.86
CA ARG A 162 -4.53 -8.22 10.32
C ARG A 162 -4.05 -6.82 10.70
N GLU A 163 -2.98 -6.33 10.08
CA GLU A 163 -2.49 -4.97 10.32
C GLU A 163 -3.46 -3.91 9.80
N TRP A 164 -4.05 -4.15 8.63
CA TRP A 164 -5.02 -3.23 8.04
C TRP A 164 -6.29 -3.11 8.88
N ALA A 165 -6.76 -4.20 9.49
CA ALA A 165 -7.89 -4.16 10.40
C ALA A 165 -7.65 -3.16 11.54
N VAL A 166 -6.44 -3.14 12.13
CA VAL A 166 -6.04 -2.16 13.14
C VAL A 166 -5.96 -0.75 12.52
N LEU A 167 -5.14 -0.58 11.49
CA LEU A 167 -4.83 0.74 10.92
C LEU A 167 -6.05 1.45 10.35
N SER A 168 -7.03 0.71 9.81
CA SER A 168 -8.25 1.27 9.24
C SER A 168 -9.19 1.88 10.29
N GLU A 169 -9.17 1.37 11.53
CA GLU A 169 -9.98 1.88 12.63
C GLU A 169 -9.37 3.10 13.33
N VAL A 170 -8.04 3.26 13.23
CA VAL A 170 -7.31 4.38 13.85
C VAL A 170 -7.84 5.71 13.32
N ASP A 171 -8.29 6.58 14.21
CA ASP A 171 -8.62 7.97 13.88
C ASP A 171 -7.39 8.84 14.07
N VAL A 172 -6.92 9.47 12.98
CA VAL A 172 -5.70 10.30 13.02
C VAL A 172 -5.99 11.63 13.73
N ALA A 173 -7.26 12.08 13.76
CA ALA A 173 -7.67 13.29 14.45
C ALA A 173 -7.99 13.06 15.93
N ASP A 174 -8.35 11.83 16.31
CA ASP A 174 -8.62 11.42 17.69
C ASP A 174 -7.81 10.17 18.07
N PRO A 175 -6.58 10.35 18.61
CA PRO A 175 -5.70 9.23 18.96
C PRO A 175 -6.21 8.39 20.14
N THR A 176 -7.21 8.88 20.88
CA THR A 176 -7.76 8.19 22.07
C THR A 176 -8.87 7.22 21.73
N LYS A 177 -9.38 7.29 20.51
CA LYS A 177 -10.45 6.43 20.04
C LYS A 177 -10.02 4.98 20.14
N GLU A 178 -10.86 4.18 20.80
CA GLU A 178 -10.63 2.75 20.96
C GLU A 178 -10.54 2.05 19.60
N VAL A 179 -9.51 1.24 19.42
CA VAL A 179 -9.31 0.39 18.24
C VAL A 179 -9.72 -1.03 18.61
N LEU A 180 -10.93 -1.40 18.20
CA LEU A 180 -11.55 -2.69 18.54
C LEU A 180 -10.78 -3.86 17.90
N ALA A 181 -10.29 -3.67 16.67
CA ALA A 181 -9.47 -4.66 15.98
C ALA A 181 -8.21 -5.01 16.77
N LEU A 182 -7.58 -4.04 17.43
CA LEU A 182 -6.41 -4.30 18.28
C LEU A 182 -6.78 -5.09 19.52
N THR A 183 -7.89 -4.73 20.18
CA THR A 183 -8.39 -5.46 21.35
C THR A 183 -8.75 -6.91 20.99
N ALA A 184 -9.39 -7.13 19.84
CA ALA A 184 -9.72 -8.45 19.34
C ALA A 184 -8.45 -9.28 19.08
N GLN A 185 -7.43 -8.69 18.45
CA GLN A 185 -6.15 -9.37 18.21
C GLN A 185 -5.44 -9.77 19.50
N ARG A 186 -5.43 -8.89 20.52
CA ARG A 186 -4.88 -9.21 21.84
C ARG A 186 -5.59 -10.39 22.49
N GLN A 187 -6.91 -10.47 22.37
CA GLN A 187 -7.70 -11.59 22.90
C GLN A 187 -7.41 -12.90 22.16
N GLU A 188 -7.28 -12.83 20.84
CA GLU A 188 -6.94 -13.97 20.00
C GLU A 188 -5.53 -14.50 20.31
N ASP A 189 -4.53 -13.62 20.39
CA ASP A 189 -3.15 -14.00 20.74
C ASP A 189 -3.08 -14.63 22.14
N ALA A 190 -3.79 -14.05 23.12
CA ALA A 190 -3.85 -14.60 24.48
C ALA A 190 -4.54 -15.98 24.50
N ALA A 191 -5.61 -16.16 23.73
CA ALA A 191 -6.30 -17.45 23.61
C ALA A 191 -5.40 -18.50 22.93
N HIS A 192 -4.66 -18.09 21.89
CA HIS A 192 -3.73 -18.95 21.17
C HIS A 192 -2.56 -19.39 22.04
N GLU A 193 -1.94 -18.48 22.79
CA GLU A 193 -0.86 -18.83 23.73
C GLU A 193 -1.37 -19.75 24.84
N HIS A 194 -2.54 -19.49 25.41
CA HIS A 194 -3.16 -20.39 26.38
C HIS A 194 -3.44 -21.78 25.77
N ALA A 195 -3.89 -21.86 24.52
CA ALA A 195 -4.10 -23.13 23.82
C ALA A 195 -2.79 -23.89 23.58
N LYS A 196 -1.71 -23.19 23.20
CA LYS A 196 -0.36 -23.78 23.08
C LYS A 196 0.12 -24.35 24.40
N GLU A 197 -0.01 -23.60 25.50
CA GLU A 197 0.38 -24.07 26.83
C GLU A 197 -0.42 -25.31 27.25
N GLN A 198 -1.74 -25.33 27.02
CA GLN A 198 -2.56 -26.50 27.31
C GLN A 198 -2.15 -27.72 26.47
N THR A 199 -1.84 -27.51 25.19
CA THR A 199 -1.38 -28.58 24.29
C THR A 199 -0.04 -29.14 24.74
N LYS A 200 0.90 -28.26 25.14
CA LYS A 200 2.19 -28.65 25.69
C LYS A 200 2.03 -29.48 26.97
N LEU A 201 1.19 -29.04 27.91
CA LEU A 201 0.92 -29.77 29.15
C LEU A 201 0.24 -31.13 28.89
N ALA A 202 -0.65 -31.21 27.90
CA ALA A 202 -1.26 -32.47 27.50
C ALA A 202 -0.22 -33.44 26.91
N PHE A 203 0.68 -32.94 26.06
CA PHE A 203 1.76 -33.71 25.47
C PHE A 203 2.75 -34.23 26.54
N GLU A 204 3.15 -33.38 27.48
CA GLU A 204 4.01 -33.77 28.60
C GLU A 204 3.38 -34.88 29.46
N LYS A 205 2.06 -34.80 29.74
CA LYS A 205 1.33 -35.86 30.45
C LYS A 205 1.34 -37.18 29.69
N GLN A 206 1.10 -37.16 28.38
CA GLN A 206 1.15 -38.36 27.54
C GLN A 206 2.56 -38.98 27.51
N LEU A 207 3.60 -38.14 27.44
CA LEU A 207 4.98 -38.60 27.44
C LEU A 207 5.33 -39.34 28.74
N VAL A 208 4.94 -38.78 29.89
CA VAL A 208 5.15 -39.43 31.20
C VAL A 208 4.39 -40.76 31.30
N GLU A 209 3.17 -40.82 30.76
CA GLU A 209 2.39 -42.06 30.74
C GLU A 209 3.03 -43.14 29.86
N LEU A 210 3.51 -42.76 28.67
CA LEU A 210 4.24 -43.66 27.77
C LEU A 210 5.53 -44.19 28.41
N GLN A 211 6.27 -43.33 29.12
CA GLN A 211 7.46 -43.75 29.87
C GLN A 211 7.09 -44.78 30.95
N ARG A 212 6.03 -44.54 31.73
CA ARG A 212 5.55 -45.49 32.75
C ARG A 212 5.15 -46.84 32.14
N LEU A 213 4.45 -46.83 31.01
CA LEU A 213 4.07 -48.05 30.30
C LEU A 213 5.30 -48.80 29.76
N SER A 214 6.28 -48.09 29.22
CA SER A 214 7.55 -48.66 28.77
C SER A 214 8.30 -49.35 29.90
N THR A 215 8.47 -48.69 31.05
CA THR A 215 9.13 -49.26 32.23
C THR A 215 8.41 -50.52 32.72
N ARG A 216 7.07 -50.46 32.84
CA ARG A 216 6.27 -51.65 33.21
C ARG A 216 6.45 -52.81 32.23
N ARG A 217 6.52 -52.52 30.92
CA ARG A 217 6.75 -53.56 29.90
C ARG A 217 8.16 -54.17 30.04
N HIS A 218 9.18 -53.37 30.29
CA HIS A 218 10.55 -53.87 30.51
C HIS A 218 10.63 -54.73 31.78
N GLU A 219 10.00 -54.31 32.88
CA GLU A 219 9.93 -55.11 34.11
C GLU A 219 9.22 -56.46 33.90
N GLN A 220 8.12 -56.47 33.14
CA GLN A 220 7.41 -57.71 32.80
C GLN A 220 8.26 -58.66 31.95
N LEU A 221 9.02 -58.13 30.99
CA LEU A 221 9.94 -58.94 30.18
C LEU A 221 11.07 -59.51 31.04
N ALA A 222 11.69 -58.70 31.90
CA ALA A 222 12.74 -59.15 32.81
C ALA A 222 12.25 -60.25 33.78
N ARG A 223 11.03 -60.11 34.32
CA ARG A 223 10.40 -61.16 35.15
C ARG A 223 10.19 -62.47 34.37
N LYS A 224 9.69 -62.38 33.14
CA LYS A 224 9.50 -63.56 32.27
C LYS A 224 10.83 -64.25 31.95
N GLU A 225 11.91 -63.49 31.73
CA GLU A 225 13.24 -64.05 31.53
C GLU A 225 13.79 -64.74 32.78
N GLN A 226 13.65 -64.12 33.96
CA GLN A 226 14.04 -64.75 35.23
C GLN A 226 13.28 -66.05 35.50
N ASP A 227 11.96 -66.07 35.25
CA ASP A 227 11.14 -67.28 35.40
C ASP A 227 11.50 -68.37 34.39
N LYS A 228 12.00 -68.01 33.21
CA LYS A 228 12.49 -68.96 32.20
C LYS A 228 13.82 -69.59 32.64
N VAL A 229 14.77 -68.76 33.10
CA VAL A 229 16.06 -69.23 33.64
C VAL A 229 15.88 -70.11 34.88
N ARG A 230 14.86 -69.87 35.70
CA ARG A 230 14.59 -70.66 36.91
C ARG A 230 13.93 -72.03 36.63
N LYS A 231 13.43 -72.24 35.41
CA LYS A 231 12.77 -73.49 34.97
C LYS A 231 13.68 -74.38 34.12
N GLU A 232 14.82 -73.88 33.68
CA GLU A 232 15.91 -74.63 33.05
C GLU A 232 16.91 -75.14 34.12
#